data_AF-A0A813I0U2-F1
#
_entry.id   AF-A0A813I0U2-F1
#
_cell.length_a   1.000
_cell.length_b   1.000
_cell.length_c   1.000
_cell.angle_alpha   90.00
_cell.angle_beta   90.00
_cell.angle_gamma   90.00
#
_symmetry.space_group_name_H-M   'P 1'
#
loop_
_entity.id
_entity.type
_entity.pdbx_description
1 polymer ?
#
loop_
_entity_poly.entity_id
_entity_poly.type
_entity_poly.pdbx_seq_one_letter_code
_entity_poly.pdbx_strand_id
1 'polypeptide(L)'
;TCHAGSGLLMLSLDSTDPIARAYVYMVVVTSLALTWRMVPKWVPSFRFGDLYDAGITIYLLIVGSWFYMQQPVRALAPLFFADPAGAVVGKFCSKRGFNYVWWENKTIMGTLAVFVFAFLSLDVPGLAPRAGIAFASALCEAFGGKTFDNAVIAIPVLGGWAYYHWGEA
;
A
#
# COMPACT_ATOMS: atom_id res chain seq x y z
N THR A 1 -0.66 -12.13 -2.07
CA THR A 1 -1.59 -12.56 -0.99
C THR A 1 -1.00 -12.45 0.41
N CYS A 2 0.32 -12.57 0.64
CA CYS A 2 0.90 -12.31 1.97
C CYS A 2 0.93 -10.81 2.37
N HIS A 3 1.10 -9.89 1.40
CA HIS A 3 1.13 -8.43 1.64
C HIS A 3 -0.16 -7.88 2.27
N ALA A 4 -1.33 -8.33 1.80
CA ALA A 4 -2.63 -7.96 2.39
C ALA A 4 -2.83 -8.53 3.80
N GLY A 5 -2.25 -9.70 4.10
CA GLY A 5 -2.31 -10.31 5.43
C GLY A 5 -1.44 -9.57 6.46
N SER A 6 -0.21 -9.20 6.08
CA SER A 6 0.63 -8.34 6.92
C SER A 6 0.02 -6.95 7.10
N GLY A 7 -0.57 -6.37 6.06
CA GLY A 7 -1.26 -5.09 6.15
C GLY A 7 -2.50 -5.15 7.05
N LEU A 8 -3.29 -6.22 7.01
CA LEU A 8 -4.41 -6.44 7.92
C LEU A 8 -3.97 -6.52 9.39
N LEU A 9 -2.88 -7.24 9.66
CA LEU A 9 -2.30 -7.28 11.01
C LEU A 9 -1.79 -5.91 11.45
N MET A 10 -1.15 -5.15 10.56
CA MET A 10 -0.72 -3.79 10.85
C MET A 10 -1.89 -2.86 11.18
N LEU A 11 -3.04 -2.99 10.49
CA LEU A 11 -4.25 -2.22 10.79
C LEU A 11 -4.85 -2.50 12.17
N SER A 12 -4.51 -3.63 12.79
CA SER A 12 -4.92 -3.96 14.17
C SER A 12 -4.01 -3.36 15.24
N LEU A 13 -2.88 -2.76 14.84
CA LEU A 13 -1.94 -2.13 15.75
C LEU A 13 -2.38 -0.70 16.08
N ASP A 14 -2.10 -0.29 17.31
CA ASP A 14 -2.22 1.09 17.76
C ASP A 14 -0.85 1.78 17.60
N SER A 15 -0.79 2.89 16.87
CA SER A 15 0.45 3.64 16.66
C SER A 15 0.89 4.45 17.88
N THR A 16 0.00 4.63 18.87
CA THR A 16 0.31 5.29 20.14
C THR A 16 0.98 4.34 21.14
N ASP A 17 0.73 3.03 21.01
CA ASP A 17 1.35 1.99 21.85
C ASP A 17 2.86 1.83 21.55
N PRO A 18 3.75 2.04 22.53
CA PRO A 18 5.18 1.84 22.36
C PRO A 18 5.57 0.43 21.89
N ILE A 19 4.85 -0.62 22.33
CA ILE A 19 5.17 -2.01 21.96
C ILE A 19 4.86 -2.24 20.49
N ALA A 20 3.67 -1.81 20.04
CA ALA A 20 3.29 -1.85 18.64
C ALA A 20 4.27 -1.08 17.73
N ARG A 21 4.72 0.12 18.15
CA ARG A 21 5.76 0.87 17.41
C ARG A 21 7.08 0.12 17.34
N ALA A 22 7.56 -0.43 18.45
CA ALA A 22 8.80 -1.19 18.49
C ALA A 22 8.73 -2.41 17.56
N TYR A 23 7.59 -3.11 17.54
CA TYR A 23 7.34 -4.20 16.61
C TYR A 23 7.40 -3.73 15.14
N VAL A 24 6.72 -2.64 14.79
CA VAL A 24 6.74 -2.10 13.42
C VAL A 24 8.14 -1.68 13.01
N TYR A 25 8.89 -0.99 13.87
CA TYR A 25 10.27 -0.60 13.58
C TYR A 25 11.19 -1.81 13.39
N MET A 26 11.00 -2.87 14.18
CA MET A 26 11.74 -4.11 13.99
C MET A 26 11.41 -4.74 12.63
N VAL A 27 10.14 -4.78 12.22
CA VAL A 27 9.73 -5.26 10.89
C VAL A 27 10.31 -4.39 9.78
N VAL A 28 10.28 -3.06 9.91
CA VAL A 28 10.84 -2.11 8.92
C VAL A 28 12.35 -2.32 8.77
N VAL A 29 13.10 -2.30 9.88
CA VAL A 29 14.56 -2.43 9.86
C VAL A 29 14.99 -3.79 9.31
N THR A 30 14.38 -4.88 9.79
CA THR A 30 14.73 -6.23 9.31
C THR A 30 14.38 -6.42 7.84
N SER A 31 13.22 -5.93 7.39
CA SER A 31 12.82 -6.02 5.98
C SER A 31 13.77 -5.21 5.09
N LEU A 32 14.14 -3.98 5.48
CA LEU A 32 15.11 -3.17 4.74
C LEU A 32 16.50 -3.82 4.69
N ALA A 33 16.98 -4.37 5.81
CA ALA A 33 18.26 -5.06 5.88
C ALA A 33 18.31 -6.28 4.95
N LEU A 34 17.20 -7.02 4.84
CA LEU A 34 17.05 -8.14 3.91
C LEU A 34 16.97 -7.67 2.45
N THR A 35 16.15 -6.65 2.14
CA THR A 35 15.97 -6.10 0.79
C THR A 35 17.28 -5.53 0.22
N TRP A 36 18.08 -4.85 1.03
CA TRP A 36 19.34 -4.21 0.62
C TRP A 36 20.58 -5.09 0.83
N ARG A 37 20.38 -6.38 1.14
CA ARG A 37 21.45 -7.37 1.35
C ARG A 37 22.50 -6.93 2.38
N MET A 38 22.06 -6.26 3.44
CA MET A 38 22.91 -5.89 4.58
C MET A 38 23.18 -7.08 5.52
N VAL A 39 22.52 -8.21 5.29
CA VAL A 39 22.72 -9.47 6.02
C VAL A 39 23.76 -10.37 5.34
N PRO A 40 24.40 -11.29 6.08
CA PRO A 40 25.34 -12.25 5.53
C PRO A 40 24.77 -13.10 4.37
N LYS A 41 25.65 -13.57 3.47
CA LYS A 41 25.23 -14.28 2.25
C LYS A 41 24.47 -15.59 2.50
N TRP A 42 24.65 -16.22 3.66
CA TRP A 42 23.96 -17.46 4.02
C TRP A 42 22.49 -17.25 4.41
N VAL A 43 22.08 -16.03 4.73
CA VAL A 43 20.68 -15.71 4.98
C VAL A 43 19.94 -15.69 3.63
N PRO A 44 18.80 -16.37 3.48
CA PRO A 44 18.02 -16.35 2.24
C PRO A 44 17.60 -14.93 1.85
N SER A 45 17.41 -14.71 0.54
CA SER A 45 16.82 -13.46 0.07
C SER A 45 15.39 -13.28 0.58
N PHE A 46 14.96 -12.03 0.67
CA PHE A 46 13.60 -11.71 1.06
C PHE A 46 12.62 -12.32 0.06
N ARG A 47 11.74 -13.21 0.53
CA ARG A 47 10.82 -13.96 -0.35
C ARG A 47 9.76 -13.05 -1.01
N PHE A 48 9.56 -11.85 -0.50
CA PHE A 48 8.43 -10.99 -0.84
C PHE A 48 8.80 -9.78 -1.69
N GLY A 49 10.06 -9.66 -2.11
CA GLY A 49 10.55 -8.57 -2.94
C GLY A 49 11.79 -8.96 -3.70
N ASP A 50 12.10 -8.19 -4.74
CA ASP A 50 13.37 -8.32 -5.44
C ASP A 50 14.51 -7.71 -4.58
N LEU A 51 15.75 -8.12 -4.84
CA LEU A 51 16.90 -7.45 -4.23
C LEU A 51 16.92 -5.99 -4.68
N TYR A 52 17.13 -5.07 -3.73
CA TYR A 52 17.15 -3.63 -3.98
C TYR A 52 15.80 -3.06 -4.47
N ASP A 53 14.68 -3.63 -4.01
CA ASP A 53 13.33 -3.15 -4.33
C ASP A 53 13.06 -1.77 -3.69
N ALA A 54 13.07 -0.74 -4.55
CA ALA A 54 12.78 0.63 -4.18
C ALA A 54 11.32 0.84 -3.74
N GLY A 55 10.38 0.09 -4.32
CA GLY A 55 8.95 0.19 -3.98
C GLY A 55 8.68 -0.27 -2.55
N ILE A 56 9.21 -1.42 -2.17
CA ILE A 56 9.13 -1.93 -0.79
C ILE A 56 9.85 -0.98 0.17
N THR A 57 10.98 -0.42 -0.25
CA THR A 57 11.73 0.54 0.58
C THR A 57 10.89 1.77 0.89
N ILE A 58 10.29 2.41 -0.12
CA ILE A 58 9.44 3.60 0.06
C ILE A 58 8.22 3.26 0.91
N TYR A 59 7.55 2.14 0.63
CA TYR A 59 6.42 1.66 1.41
C TYR A 59 6.75 1.53 2.90
N LEU A 60 7.87 0.87 3.24
CA LEU A 60 8.30 0.69 4.63
C LEU A 60 8.66 2.02 5.30
N LEU A 61 9.24 2.97 4.56
CA LEU A 61 9.53 4.31 5.07
C LEU A 61 8.25 5.10 5.35
N ILE A 62 7.23 4.99 4.49
CA ILE A 62 5.91 5.61 4.72
C ILE A 62 5.28 5.04 5.99
N VAL A 63 5.22 3.71 6.11
CA VAL A 63 4.66 3.03 7.30
C VAL A 63 5.43 3.42 8.56
N GLY A 64 6.76 3.37 8.54
CA GLY A 64 7.61 3.74 9.68
C GLY A 64 7.42 5.21 10.09
N SER A 65 7.33 6.12 9.12
CA SER A 65 7.08 7.55 9.37
C SER A 65 5.69 7.77 9.99
N TRP A 66 4.67 7.03 9.54
CA TRP A 66 3.31 7.12 10.09
C TRP A 66 3.24 6.71 11.56
N PHE A 67 3.91 5.61 11.93
CA PHE A 67 4.04 5.17 13.32
C PHE A 67 4.90 6.12 14.16
N TYR A 68 5.92 6.74 13.57
CA TYR A 68 6.71 7.78 14.25
C TYR A 68 5.87 9.01 14.61
N MET A 69 5.02 9.45 13.69
CA MET A 69 4.08 10.55 13.91
C MET A 69 2.86 10.16 14.75
N GLN A 70 2.74 8.88 15.16
CA GLN A 70 1.63 8.34 15.95
C GLN A 70 0.26 8.58 15.31
N GLN A 71 0.21 8.57 13.98
CA GLN A 71 -1.02 8.81 13.21
C GLN A 71 -1.86 7.54 13.12
N PRO A 72 -3.20 7.63 12.95
CA PRO A 72 -4.07 6.46 12.94
C PRO A 72 -3.74 5.55 11.76
N VAL A 73 -3.49 4.26 12.05
CA VAL A 73 -3.04 3.29 11.04
C VAL A 73 -4.09 3.04 9.96
N ARG A 74 -5.38 3.29 10.27
CA ARG A 74 -6.49 3.16 9.32
C ARG A 74 -6.32 4.01 8.06
N ALA A 75 -5.64 5.16 8.16
CA ALA A 75 -5.32 6.00 7.01
C ALA A 75 -4.46 5.27 5.94
N LEU A 76 -3.68 4.26 6.36
CA LEU A 76 -2.84 3.45 5.46
C LEU A 76 -3.59 2.28 4.81
N ALA A 77 -4.84 2.00 5.19
CA ALA A 77 -5.58 0.84 4.71
C ALA A 77 -5.64 0.69 3.18
N PRO A 78 -5.82 1.77 2.39
CA PRO A 78 -5.80 1.67 0.93
C PRO A 78 -4.48 1.13 0.36
N LEU A 79 -3.33 1.49 0.95
CA LEU A 79 -2.02 0.99 0.50
C LEU A 79 -1.90 -0.53 0.71
N PHE A 80 -2.52 -1.07 1.75
CA PHE A 80 -2.43 -2.50 2.06
C PHE A 80 -3.35 -3.38 1.21
N PHE A 81 -4.44 -2.82 0.69
CA PHE A 81 -5.48 -3.60 0.01
C PHE A 81 -5.62 -3.30 -1.47
N ALA A 82 -5.49 -2.04 -1.89
CA ALA A 82 -5.87 -1.63 -3.24
C ALA A 82 -4.98 -2.28 -4.31
N ASP A 83 -3.66 -2.22 -4.15
CA ASP A 83 -2.70 -2.83 -5.08
C ASP A 83 -2.78 -4.37 -5.11
N PRO A 84 -2.74 -5.10 -3.96
CA PRO A 84 -2.94 -6.53 -3.96
C PRO A 84 -4.29 -6.97 -4.56
N ALA A 85 -5.37 -6.22 -4.34
CA ALA A 85 -6.67 -6.50 -4.94
C ALA A 85 -6.63 -6.31 -6.45
N GLY A 86 -6.02 -5.23 -6.95
CA GLY A 86 -5.80 -4.98 -8.36
C GLY A 86 -5.07 -6.13 -9.05
N ALA A 87 -3.95 -6.58 -8.48
CA ALA A 87 -3.17 -7.68 -9.02
C ALA A 87 -3.93 -9.01 -9.02
N VAL A 88 -4.65 -9.33 -7.94
CA VAL A 88 -5.40 -10.60 -7.81
C VAL A 88 -6.60 -10.62 -8.76
N VAL A 89 -7.43 -9.58 -8.74
CA VAL A 89 -8.64 -9.50 -9.60
C VAL A 89 -8.23 -9.41 -11.06
N GLY A 90 -7.25 -8.57 -11.39
CA GLY A 90 -6.73 -8.45 -12.75
C GLY A 90 -6.26 -9.81 -13.29
N LYS A 91 -5.40 -10.51 -12.56
CA LYS A 91 -4.89 -11.84 -12.97
C LYS A 91 -6.01 -12.87 -13.08
N PHE A 92 -6.99 -12.85 -12.18
CA PHE A 92 -8.11 -13.77 -12.20
C PHE A 92 -9.01 -13.55 -13.42
N CYS A 93 -9.38 -12.31 -13.72
CA CYS A 93 -10.21 -11.96 -14.86
C CYS A 93 -9.47 -12.20 -16.19
N SER A 94 -8.16 -11.93 -16.26
CA SER A 94 -7.34 -12.23 -17.45
C SER A 94 -7.29 -13.72 -17.75
N LYS A 95 -7.17 -14.57 -16.72
CA LYS A 95 -7.23 -16.04 -16.90
C LYS A 95 -8.57 -16.53 -17.44
N ARG A 96 -9.64 -15.78 -17.26
CA ARG A 96 -10.99 -16.09 -17.75
C ARG A 96 -11.31 -15.47 -19.11
N GLY A 97 -10.40 -14.69 -19.69
CA GLY A 97 -10.56 -14.10 -21.03
C GLY A 97 -11.44 -12.84 -21.09
N PHE A 98 -11.86 -12.28 -19.95
CA PHE A 98 -12.75 -11.11 -19.89
C PHE A 98 -12.07 -9.83 -19.39
N ASN A 99 -10.73 -9.74 -19.51
CA ASN A 99 -9.98 -8.61 -18.98
C ASN A 99 -9.05 -8.01 -20.05
N TYR A 100 -9.33 -6.77 -20.43
CA TYR A 100 -8.53 -6.04 -21.39
C TYR A 100 -7.43 -5.24 -20.70
N VAL A 101 -6.26 -5.22 -21.33
CA VAL A 101 -5.16 -4.33 -20.97
C VAL A 101 -5.49 -2.95 -21.53
N TRP A 102 -5.31 -1.90 -20.72
CA TRP A 102 -5.60 -0.53 -21.14
C TRP A 102 -4.40 0.40 -21.01
N TRP A 103 -3.46 0.09 -20.12
CA TRP A 103 -2.23 0.87 -19.95
C TRP A 103 -1.06 -0.04 -19.62
N GLU A 104 -0.06 -0.14 -20.51
CA GLU A 104 1.09 -1.06 -20.39
C GLU A 104 0.69 -2.51 -20.03
N ASN A 105 0.84 -2.90 -18.76
CA ASN A 105 0.48 -4.22 -18.22
C ASN A 105 -0.73 -4.17 -17.27
N LYS A 106 -1.33 -2.99 -17.10
CA LYS A 106 -2.48 -2.72 -16.23
C LYS A 106 -3.77 -3.03 -16.96
N THR A 107 -4.68 -3.66 -16.23
CA THR A 107 -5.92 -4.20 -16.79
C THR A 107 -7.13 -3.48 -16.24
N ILE A 108 -8.20 -3.38 -17.04
CA ILE A 108 -9.41 -2.63 -16.66
C ILE A 108 -10.00 -3.19 -15.35
N MET A 109 -10.08 -4.52 -15.23
CA MET A 109 -10.61 -5.15 -14.03
C MET A 109 -9.68 -4.99 -12.82
N GLY A 110 -8.36 -4.94 -13.05
CA GLY A 110 -7.39 -4.65 -11.99
C GLY A 110 -7.56 -3.23 -11.45
N THR A 111 -7.57 -2.23 -12.34
CA THR A 111 -7.76 -0.81 -11.97
C THR A 111 -9.12 -0.58 -11.31
N LEU A 112 -10.18 -1.24 -11.79
CA LEU A 112 -11.50 -1.17 -11.14
C LEU A 112 -11.46 -1.76 -9.72
N ALA A 113 -10.72 -2.85 -9.50
CA ALA A 113 -10.54 -3.40 -8.16
C ALA A 113 -9.76 -2.46 -7.25
N VAL A 114 -8.69 -1.81 -7.75
CA VAL A 114 -7.95 -0.78 -7.00
C VAL A 114 -8.91 0.34 -6.59
N PHE A 115 -9.74 0.85 -7.50
CA PHE A 115 -10.74 1.87 -7.22
C PHE A 115 -11.71 1.44 -6.12
N VAL A 116 -12.33 0.25 -6.24
CA VAL A 116 -13.31 -0.24 -5.27
C VAL A 116 -12.68 -0.45 -3.90
N PHE A 117 -11.52 -1.11 -3.82
CA PHE A 117 -10.86 -1.36 -2.54
C PHE A 117 -10.32 -0.09 -1.91
N ALA A 118 -9.77 0.85 -2.68
CA ALA A 118 -9.40 2.17 -2.17
C ALA A 118 -10.63 2.92 -1.64
N PHE A 119 -11.74 2.93 -2.39
CA PHE A 119 -12.99 3.56 -1.95
C PHE A 119 -13.50 2.97 -0.64
N LEU A 120 -13.48 1.64 -0.49
CA LEU A 120 -13.98 0.99 0.73
C LEU A 120 -13.07 1.18 1.94
N SER A 121 -11.76 1.35 1.74
CA SER A 121 -10.77 1.44 2.80
C SER A 121 -10.33 2.86 3.15
N LEU A 122 -10.68 3.86 2.33
CA LEU A 122 -10.36 5.26 2.58
C LEU A 122 -11.09 5.81 3.80
N ASP A 123 -10.30 6.34 4.73
CA ASP A 123 -10.77 7.01 5.94
C ASP A 123 -10.94 8.52 5.68
N VAL A 124 -11.96 8.89 4.90
CA VAL A 124 -12.27 10.28 4.53
C VAL A 124 -13.78 10.53 4.65
N PRO A 125 -14.21 11.68 5.20
CA PRO A 125 -15.63 12.01 5.31
C PRO A 125 -16.28 12.28 3.95
N GLY A 126 -17.48 11.73 3.74
CA GLY A 126 -18.29 11.96 2.54
C GLY A 126 -17.99 11.04 1.36
N LEU A 127 -19.04 10.71 0.60
CA LEU A 127 -18.94 9.77 -0.53
C LEU A 127 -18.24 10.37 -1.76
N ALA A 128 -18.54 11.64 -2.07
CA ALA A 128 -17.96 12.33 -3.22
C ALA A 128 -16.42 12.49 -3.13
N PRO A 129 -15.83 13.03 -2.05
CA PRO A 129 -14.38 13.16 -1.95
C PRO A 129 -13.69 11.80 -1.89
N ARG A 130 -14.31 10.81 -1.23
CA ARG A 130 -13.82 9.43 -1.20
C ARG A 130 -13.77 8.81 -2.60
N ALA A 131 -14.80 9.01 -3.42
CA ALA A 131 -14.79 8.58 -4.82
C ALA A 131 -13.71 9.29 -5.63
N GLY A 132 -13.54 10.60 -5.43
CA GLY A 132 -12.48 11.38 -6.08
C GLY A 132 -11.08 10.88 -5.76
N ILE A 133 -10.78 10.66 -4.46
CA ILE A 133 -9.47 10.16 -4.01
C ILE A 133 -9.26 8.71 -4.46
N ALA A 134 -10.28 7.85 -4.39
CA ALA A 134 -10.18 6.47 -4.88
C ALA A 134 -9.92 6.43 -6.39
N PHE A 135 -10.57 7.30 -7.16
CA PHE A 135 -10.34 7.42 -8.59
C PHE A 135 -8.92 7.91 -8.89
N ALA A 136 -8.47 8.96 -8.21
CA ALA A 136 -7.09 9.42 -8.30
C ALA A 136 -6.09 8.31 -7.94
N SER A 137 -6.36 7.54 -6.89
CA SER A 137 -5.52 6.41 -6.46
C SER A 137 -5.43 5.32 -7.53
N ALA A 138 -6.56 4.98 -8.18
CA ALA A 138 -6.59 4.01 -9.27
C ALA A 138 -5.82 4.50 -10.52
N LEU A 139 -5.89 5.80 -10.83
CA LEU A 139 -5.08 6.39 -11.89
C LEU A 139 -3.59 6.40 -11.52
N CYS A 140 -3.26 6.79 -10.30
CA CYS A 140 -1.89 6.78 -9.77
C CYS A 140 -1.28 5.37 -9.77
N GLU A 141 -2.06 4.33 -9.44
CA GLU A 141 -1.64 2.94 -9.56
C GLU A 141 -1.35 2.56 -11.02
N ALA A 142 -2.23 2.98 -11.94
CA ALA A 142 -2.08 2.67 -13.35
C ALA A 142 -0.85 3.34 -13.96
N PHE A 143 -0.62 4.62 -13.65
CA PHE A 143 0.50 5.42 -14.17
C PHE A 143 1.80 5.28 -13.37
N GLY A 144 1.75 4.75 -12.14
CA GLY A 144 2.92 4.58 -11.26
C GLY A 144 3.89 3.47 -11.69
N GLY A 145 3.57 2.74 -12.76
CA GLY A 145 4.40 1.66 -13.28
C GLY A 145 4.46 0.46 -12.32
N LYS A 146 5.48 -0.39 -12.49
CA LYS A 146 5.66 -1.63 -11.69
C LYS A 146 6.44 -1.41 -10.38
N THR A 147 7.25 -0.36 -10.32
CA THR A 147 8.21 -0.16 -9.21
C THR A 147 7.69 0.80 -8.14
N PHE A 148 6.80 1.73 -8.51
CA PHE A 148 6.36 2.80 -7.62
C PHE A 148 4.85 2.81 -7.39
N ASP A 149 4.10 1.81 -7.88
CA ASP A 149 2.64 1.70 -7.74
C ASP A 149 2.13 2.06 -6.34
N ASN A 150 2.65 1.41 -5.30
CA ASN A 150 2.27 1.65 -3.91
C ASN A 150 2.66 3.06 -3.41
N ALA A 151 3.79 3.60 -3.87
CA ALA A 151 4.23 4.95 -3.53
C ALA A 151 3.35 6.02 -4.17
N VAL A 152 2.95 5.83 -5.44
CA VAL A 152 2.09 6.80 -6.14
C VAL A 152 0.65 6.72 -5.63
N ILE A 153 0.15 5.55 -5.21
CA ILE A 153 -1.14 5.42 -4.50
C ILE A 153 -1.12 6.18 -3.16
N ALA A 154 0.00 6.18 -2.45
CA ALA A 154 0.11 6.86 -1.16
C ALA A 154 -0.13 8.37 -1.26
N ILE A 155 0.21 9.01 -2.38
CA ILE A 155 0.07 10.46 -2.57
C ILE A 155 -1.40 10.92 -2.43
N PRO A 156 -2.36 10.45 -3.25
CA PRO A 156 -3.74 10.85 -3.11
C PRO A 156 -4.37 10.34 -1.80
N VAL A 157 -3.99 9.15 -1.32
CA VAL A 157 -4.54 8.57 -0.08
C VAL A 157 -4.16 9.40 1.15
N LEU A 158 -2.86 9.60 1.36
CA LEU A 158 -2.36 10.31 2.54
C LEU A 158 -2.57 11.82 2.42
N GLY A 159 -2.45 12.39 1.22
CA GLY A 159 -2.76 13.79 0.98
C GLY A 159 -4.24 14.10 1.21
N GLY A 160 -5.13 13.22 0.74
CA GLY A 160 -6.56 13.33 0.99
C GLY A 160 -6.91 13.17 2.46
N TRP A 161 -6.36 12.15 3.13
CA TRP A 161 -6.54 11.97 4.57
C TRP A 161 -6.09 13.20 5.36
N ALA A 162 -4.87 13.68 5.07
CA ALA A 162 -4.29 14.84 5.73
C ALA A 162 -5.17 16.07 5.51
N TYR A 163 -5.63 16.36 4.28
CA TYR A 163 -6.48 17.51 4.00
C TYR A 163 -7.78 17.53 4.82
N TYR A 164 -8.44 16.37 4.97
CA TYR A 164 -9.72 16.28 5.66
C TYR A 164 -9.62 16.16 7.19
N HIS A 165 -8.45 15.77 7.70
CA HIS A 165 -8.19 15.67 9.15
C HIS A 165 -7.19 16.73 9.63
N TRP A 166 -6.82 17.69 8.76
CA TRP A 166 -5.93 18.79 9.09
C TRP A 166 -6.59 19.70 10.12
N GLY A 167 -6.10 19.68 11.36
CA GLY A 167 -6.61 20.48 12.47
C GLY A 167 -7.44 19.71 13.51
N GLU A 168 -7.63 18.40 13.33
CA GLU A 168 -8.21 17.50 14.37
C GLU A 168 -7.13 16.77 15.19
N ALA A 169 -5.85 16.99 14.90
CA ALA A 169 -4.68 16.37 15.54
C ALA A 169 -3.98 17.30 16.53
#